data_AF-A0A7K0RC83-F1
#
_entry.id   AF-A0A7K0RC83-F1
#
_cell.length_a   1.000
_cell.length_b   1.000
_cell.length_c   1.000
_cell.angle_alpha   90.00
_cell.angle_beta   90.00
_cell.angle_gamma   90.00
#
_symmetry.space_group_name_H-M   'P 1'
#
loop_
_entity.id
_entity.type
_entity.pdbx_description
1 polymer ?
#
loop_
_entity_poly.entity_id
_entity_poly.type
_entity_poly.pdbx_seq_one_letter_code
_entity_poly.pdbx_strand_id
1 'polypeptide(L)'
;FTTREKLRDELSSVLSFVLDLLRDYGLDDFYLELSTKDPEKYVGDDALWDEATSTLQSVAEDSGLTLVPDPGGAAFYGPKISVQARDAIGRTWQMSTIQLDFNLPERFDLDYTGSDGAKHRPVMIHRALFGSIERFFGVLTEHYAGAFPLWLAPVQAIGIPVADEYAPYLDGVMATMRAAGIRATLDASDDRMQKKIRNATADKIPVQVIAGEEDRAKGAVSFRFRDGTQRNGIPAAEAIGLLRAAIDEHRQVSGSEDL
;
A
#
# COMPACT_ATOMS: atom_id res chain seq x y z
N PHE A 1 -1.50 -21.70 8.57
CA PHE A 1 -1.32 -22.69 9.64
C PHE A 1 0.15 -22.78 9.98
N THR A 2 0.48 -22.95 11.25
CA THR A 2 1.86 -23.11 11.73
C THR A 2 1.93 -24.11 12.88
N THR A 3 3.12 -24.65 13.14
CA THR A 3 3.40 -25.44 14.35
C THR A 3 3.50 -24.51 15.56
N ARG A 4 3.27 -25.01 16.78
CA ARG A 4 3.46 -24.22 18.01
C ARG A 4 4.87 -23.65 18.13
N GLU A 5 5.90 -24.42 17.76
CA GLU A 5 7.30 -23.99 17.81
C GLU A 5 7.60 -22.78 16.93
N LYS A 6 6.99 -22.72 15.74
CA LYS A 6 7.17 -21.63 14.76
C LYS A 6 6.16 -20.49 14.92
N LEU A 7 5.29 -20.54 15.93
CA LEU A 7 4.18 -19.59 16.07
C LEU A 7 4.69 -18.15 16.19
N ARG A 8 5.66 -17.93 17.09
CA ARG A 8 6.23 -16.60 17.33
C ARG A 8 6.91 -16.06 16.07
N ASP A 9 7.76 -16.86 15.43
CA ASP A 9 8.48 -16.45 14.21
C ASP A 9 7.52 -16.07 13.08
N GLU A 10 6.46 -16.85 12.89
CA GLU A 10 5.43 -16.56 11.87
C GLU A 10 4.68 -15.27 12.21
N LEU A 11 4.30 -15.05 13.47
CA LEU A 11 3.63 -13.81 13.89
C LEU A 11 4.52 -12.58 13.69
N SER A 12 5.80 -12.65 14.09
CA SER A 12 6.76 -11.57 13.89
C SER A 12 6.98 -11.28 12.40
N SER A 13 7.10 -12.32 11.57
CA SER A 13 7.24 -12.16 10.12
C SER A 13 6.00 -11.51 9.49
N VAL A 14 4.80 -11.94 9.88
CA VAL A 14 3.55 -11.36 9.39
C VAL A 14 3.39 -9.92 9.83
N LEU A 15 3.72 -9.58 11.07
CA LEU A 15 3.67 -8.20 11.57
C LEU A 15 4.65 -7.31 10.79
N SER A 16 5.91 -7.74 10.60
CA SER A 16 6.88 -6.97 9.79
C SER A 16 6.36 -6.76 8.37
N PHE A 17 5.86 -7.82 7.73
CA PHE A 17 5.33 -7.74 6.39
C PHE A 17 4.15 -6.75 6.29
N VAL A 18 3.25 -6.73 7.27
CA VAL A 18 2.14 -5.76 7.32
C VAL A 18 2.66 -4.33 7.44
N LEU A 19 3.63 -4.07 8.32
CA LEU A 19 4.18 -2.73 8.52
C LEU A 19 4.90 -2.24 7.26
N ASP A 20 5.73 -3.08 6.64
CA ASP A 20 6.45 -2.74 5.40
C ASP A 20 5.49 -2.47 4.25
N LEU A 21 4.47 -3.32 4.09
CA LEU A 21 3.42 -3.12 3.11
C LEU A 21 2.71 -1.78 3.30
N LEU A 22 2.32 -1.42 4.53
CA LEU A 22 1.65 -0.15 4.79
C LEU A 22 2.57 1.07 4.55
N ARG A 23 3.88 0.94 4.79
CA ARG A 23 4.89 1.97 4.47
C ARG A 23 5.01 2.23 2.98
N ASP A 24 4.92 1.20 2.14
CA ASP A 24 4.91 1.39 0.67
C ASP A 24 3.73 2.27 0.23
N TYR A 25 2.61 2.24 0.97
CA TYR A 25 1.45 3.12 0.76
C TYR A 25 1.54 4.47 1.50
N GLY A 26 2.71 4.86 1.98
CA GLY A 26 2.94 6.17 2.62
C GLY A 26 2.39 6.30 4.05
N LEU A 27 2.03 5.19 4.69
CA LEU A 27 1.61 5.18 6.10
C LEU A 27 2.83 4.79 6.97
N ASP A 28 3.21 5.64 7.92
CA ASP A 28 4.43 5.45 8.72
C ASP A 28 4.22 5.62 10.24
N ASP A 29 3.13 6.29 10.66
CA ASP A 29 2.73 6.41 12.06
C ASP A 29 1.81 5.25 12.48
N PHE A 30 2.38 4.27 13.18
CA PHE A 30 1.69 3.07 13.63
C PHE A 30 1.68 2.91 15.16
N TYR A 31 0.60 2.31 15.66
CA TYR A 31 0.58 1.66 16.96
C TYR A 31 -0.24 0.37 16.89
N LEU A 32 -0.12 -0.46 17.92
CA LEU A 32 -0.78 -1.76 17.99
C LEU A 32 -1.86 -1.74 19.08
N GLU A 33 -2.95 -2.43 18.83
CA GLU A 33 -3.97 -2.75 19.84
C GLU A 33 -4.01 -4.26 20.08
N LEU A 34 -3.90 -4.67 21.33
CA LEU A 34 -4.05 -6.06 21.76
C LEU A 34 -5.46 -6.29 22.27
N SER A 35 -6.29 -6.93 21.45
CA SER A 35 -7.64 -7.28 21.86
C SER A 35 -7.68 -8.64 22.55
N THR A 36 -8.24 -8.67 23.77
CA THR A 36 -8.30 -9.85 24.64
C THR A 36 -9.74 -10.37 24.82
N LYS A 37 -9.90 -11.53 25.45
CA LYS A 37 -11.19 -12.22 25.58
C LYS A 37 -12.27 -11.34 26.20
N ASP A 38 -13.48 -11.45 25.66
CA ASP A 38 -14.70 -10.96 26.29
C ASP A 38 -15.16 -12.00 27.32
N PRO A 39 -15.22 -11.68 28.63
CA PRO A 39 -15.64 -12.62 29.68
C PRO A 39 -17.04 -13.20 29.46
N GLU A 40 -17.92 -12.50 28.74
CA GLU A 40 -19.29 -12.94 28.47
C GLU A 40 -19.40 -13.74 27.16
N LYS A 41 -18.37 -13.72 26.32
CA LYS A 41 -18.46 -14.22 24.93
C LYS A 41 -17.13 -14.75 24.38
N TYR A 42 -16.69 -15.89 24.91
CA TYR A 42 -15.55 -16.64 24.36
C TYR A 42 -15.79 -18.16 24.35
N VAL A 43 -14.99 -18.88 23.56
CA VAL A 43 -14.95 -20.34 23.53
C VAL A 43 -13.51 -20.83 23.64
N GLY A 44 -13.34 -22.10 24.01
CA GLY A 44 -12.03 -22.71 24.22
C GLY A 44 -11.56 -22.61 25.67
N ASP A 45 -10.39 -23.17 25.92
CA ASP A 45 -9.78 -23.26 27.24
C ASP A 45 -9.09 -21.95 27.65
N ASP A 46 -9.18 -21.59 28.94
CA ASP A 46 -8.57 -20.39 29.48
C ASP A 46 -7.04 -20.41 29.34
N ALA A 47 -6.40 -21.56 29.52
CA ALA A 47 -4.95 -21.66 29.38
C ALA A 47 -4.49 -21.41 27.94
N LEU A 48 -5.28 -21.83 26.93
CA LEU A 48 -5.00 -21.52 25.53
C LEU A 48 -5.16 -20.03 25.23
N TRP A 49 -6.16 -19.38 25.82
CA TRP A 49 -6.34 -17.93 25.70
C TRP A 49 -5.18 -17.15 26.31
N ASP A 50 -4.71 -17.57 27.48
CA ASP A 50 -3.57 -16.94 28.16
C ASP A 50 -2.27 -17.14 27.35
N GLU A 51 -2.02 -18.36 26.85
CA GLU A 51 -0.89 -18.67 25.95
C GLU A 51 -0.93 -17.80 24.67
N ALA A 52 -2.10 -17.74 24.01
CA ALA A 52 -2.30 -16.98 22.79
C ALA A 52 -2.09 -15.47 23.01
N THR A 53 -2.65 -14.94 24.10
CA THR A 53 -2.58 -13.52 24.44
C THR A 53 -1.14 -13.13 24.78
N SER A 54 -0.46 -13.93 25.61
CA SER A 54 0.94 -13.70 25.97
C SER A 54 1.87 -13.78 24.76
N THR A 55 1.62 -14.73 23.84
CA THR A 55 2.41 -14.85 22.60
C THR A 55 2.26 -13.62 21.72
N LEU A 56 1.03 -13.16 21.49
CA LEU A 56 0.77 -11.93 20.73
C LEU A 56 1.41 -10.72 21.42
N GLN A 57 1.19 -10.55 22.72
CA GLN A 57 1.77 -9.45 23.49
C GLN A 57 3.29 -9.37 23.33
N SER A 58 3.99 -10.50 23.49
CA SER A 58 5.45 -10.54 23.32
C SER A 58 5.87 -10.14 21.90
N VAL A 59 5.18 -10.61 20.86
CA VAL A 59 5.50 -10.24 19.47
C VAL A 59 5.26 -8.74 19.22
N ALA A 60 4.20 -8.17 19.78
CA ALA A 60 3.91 -6.75 19.66
C ALA A 60 4.95 -5.89 20.40
N GLU A 61 5.34 -6.27 21.61
CA GLU A 61 6.34 -5.55 22.40
C GLU A 61 7.72 -5.60 21.71
N ASP A 62 8.11 -6.76 21.15
CA ASP A 62 9.35 -6.92 20.38
C ASP A 62 9.39 -6.07 19.11
N SER A 63 8.23 -5.70 18.56
CA SER A 63 8.17 -4.85 17.36
C SER A 63 8.57 -3.39 17.66
N GLY A 64 8.68 -3.01 18.94
CA GLY A 64 9.00 -1.65 19.37
C GLY A 64 7.87 -0.63 19.18
N LEU A 65 6.68 -1.06 18.77
CA LEU A 65 5.52 -0.18 18.64
C LEU A 65 4.79 -0.05 19.97
N THR A 66 4.12 1.08 20.16
CA THR A 66 3.22 1.26 21.31
C THR A 66 2.10 0.22 21.26
N LEU A 67 1.96 -0.58 22.32
CA LEU A 67 0.89 -1.56 22.48
C LEU A 67 -0.17 -1.03 23.43
N VAL A 68 -1.40 -0.90 22.93
CA VAL A 68 -2.56 -0.41 23.68
C VAL A 68 -3.50 -1.58 24.00
N PRO A 69 -3.96 -1.73 25.25
CA PRO A 69 -4.91 -2.80 25.60
C PRO A 69 -6.31 -2.49 25.05
N ASP A 70 -6.98 -3.50 24.50
CA ASP A 70 -8.36 -3.48 24.02
C ASP A 70 -9.18 -4.63 24.67
N PRO A 71 -9.51 -4.52 25.97
CA PRO A 71 -10.17 -5.59 26.71
C PRO A 71 -11.56 -5.89 26.14
N GLY A 72 -11.83 -7.17 25.83
CA GLY A 72 -13.09 -7.62 25.25
C GLY A 72 -13.23 -7.40 23.73
N GLY A 73 -12.24 -6.80 23.06
CA GLY A 73 -12.31 -6.55 21.61
C GLY A 73 -11.95 -7.74 20.71
N ALA A 74 -11.56 -8.88 21.29
CA ALA A 74 -11.21 -10.09 20.56
C ALA A 74 -12.45 -10.72 19.89
N ALA A 75 -12.23 -11.56 18.86
CA ALA A 75 -13.32 -12.45 18.43
C ALA A 75 -13.47 -13.58 19.44
N PHE A 76 -14.65 -14.22 19.46
CA PHE A 76 -14.96 -15.25 20.45
C PHE A 76 -14.01 -16.48 20.45
N TYR A 77 -13.20 -16.67 19.40
CA TYR A 77 -12.33 -17.84 19.21
C TYR A 77 -10.83 -17.58 19.43
N GLY A 78 -10.43 -16.34 19.75
CA GLY A 78 -9.05 -16.07 20.14
C GLY A 78 -8.64 -14.59 20.06
N PRO A 79 -7.50 -14.25 20.69
CA PRO A 79 -7.01 -12.87 20.79
C PRO A 79 -6.42 -12.40 19.45
N LYS A 80 -6.32 -11.08 19.29
CA LYS A 80 -5.77 -10.47 18.07
C LYS A 80 -4.92 -9.25 18.38
N ILE A 81 -3.96 -8.99 17.49
CA ILE A 81 -3.32 -7.68 17.35
C ILE A 81 -3.94 -6.98 16.15
N SER A 82 -4.25 -5.70 16.32
CA SER A 82 -4.67 -4.83 15.22
C SER A 82 -3.61 -3.75 14.99
N VAL A 83 -3.24 -3.51 13.73
CA VAL A 83 -2.36 -2.41 13.33
C VAL A 83 -3.22 -1.18 13.08
N GLN A 84 -2.95 -0.14 13.86
CA GLN A 84 -3.60 1.15 13.77
C GLN A 84 -2.63 2.10 13.06
N ALA A 85 -3.08 2.78 12.01
CA ALA A 85 -2.30 3.78 11.28
C ALA A 85 -2.95 5.16 11.42
N ARG A 86 -2.13 6.18 11.64
CA ARG A 86 -2.59 7.57 11.61
C ARG A 86 -2.45 8.14 10.19
N ASP A 87 -3.49 8.79 9.70
CA ASP A 87 -3.43 9.51 8.42
C ASP A 87 -2.80 10.90 8.55
N ALA A 88 -2.55 11.55 7.41
CA ALA A 88 -1.88 12.85 7.33
C ALA A 88 -2.61 14.00 8.06
N ILE A 89 -3.88 13.83 8.43
CA ILE A 89 -4.67 14.83 9.18
C ILE A 89 -4.98 14.40 10.62
N GLY A 90 -4.33 13.33 11.08
CA GLY A 90 -4.30 12.92 12.48
C GLY A 90 -5.36 11.90 12.90
N ARG A 91 -6.18 11.39 11.97
CA ARG A 91 -7.20 10.38 12.28
C ARG A 91 -6.59 8.99 12.29
N THR A 92 -7.13 8.11 13.13
CA THR A 92 -6.66 6.73 13.26
C THR A 92 -7.56 5.76 12.51
N TRP A 93 -6.94 4.83 11.79
CA TRP A 93 -7.60 3.77 11.05
C TRP A 93 -7.02 2.42 11.43
N GLN A 94 -7.90 1.47 11.76
CA GLN A 94 -7.52 0.07 11.86
C GLN A 94 -7.30 -0.50 10.45
N MET A 95 -6.04 -0.82 10.12
CA MET A 95 -5.63 -1.24 8.78
C MET A 95 -5.57 -2.76 8.64
N SER A 96 -5.01 -3.42 9.64
CA SER A 96 -4.67 -4.84 9.54
C SER A 96 -4.95 -5.57 10.84
N THR A 97 -5.17 -6.88 10.76
CA THR A 97 -5.33 -7.73 11.94
C THR A 97 -4.54 -9.01 11.80
N ILE A 98 -4.00 -9.47 12.93
CA ILE A 98 -3.37 -10.78 13.08
C ILE A 98 -4.02 -11.43 14.30
N GLN A 99 -4.69 -12.56 14.08
CA GLN A 99 -5.50 -13.22 15.10
C GLN A 99 -5.10 -14.68 15.23
N LEU A 100 -4.96 -15.12 16.48
CA LEU A 100 -4.70 -16.52 16.80
C LEU A 100 -6.00 -17.27 17.01
N ASP A 101 -6.08 -18.46 16.43
CA ASP A 101 -7.23 -19.34 16.56
C ASP A 101 -6.76 -20.78 16.86
N PHE A 102 -7.09 -21.21 18.07
CA PHE A 102 -6.85 -22.57 18.56
C PHE A 102 -8.13 -23.42 18.50
N ASN A 103 -9.29 -22.80 18.33
CA ASN A 103 -10.60 -23.44 18.38
C ASN A 103 -10.98 -24.11 17.05
N LEU A 104 -10.78 -23.45 15.91
CA LEU A 104 -11.12 -24.05 14.62
C LEU A 104 -10.27 -25.29 14.29
N PRO A 105 -8.95 -25.31 14.52
CA PRO A 105 -8.16 -26.54 14.35
C PRO A 105 -8.71 -27.74 15.12
N GLU A 106 -9.22 -27.53 16.34
CA GLU A 106 -9.85 -28.57 17.14
C GLU A 106 -11.20 -29.00 16.56
N ARG A 107 -12.07 -28.03 16.24
CA ARG A 107 -13.42 -28.29 15.71
C ARG A 107 -13.43 -29.00 14.36
N PHE A 108 -12.42 -28.74 13.53
CA PHE A 108 -12.27 -29.37 12.21
C PHE A 108 -11.42 -30.64 12.24
N ASP A 109 -10.98 -31.09 13.42
CA ASP A 109 -10.12 -32.27 13.57
C ASP A 109 -8.85 -32.17 12.70
N LEU A 110 -8.22 -30.98 12.62
CA LEU A 110 -7.02 -30.78 11.81
C LEU A 110 -5.79 -31.33 12.51
N ASP A 111 -4.97 -32.12 11.83
CA ASP A 111 -3.71 -32.63 12.37
C ASP A 111 -2.55 -32.51 11.37
N TYR A 112 -1.33 -32.53 11.89
CA TYR A 112 -0.12 -32.76 11.13
C TYR A 112 0.76 -33.80 11.84
N THR A 113 1.69 -34.42 11.11
CA THR A 113 2.64 -35.37 11.70
C THR A 113 3.90 -34.63 12.11
N GLY A 114 4.24 -34.70 13.40
CA GLY A 114 5.40 -34.05 13.98
C GLY A 114 6.70 -34.80 13.68
N SER A 115 7.83 -34.20 14.07
CA SER A 115 9.16 -34.81 13.98
C SER A 115 9.31 -36.07 14.86
N ASP A 116 8.48 -36.18 15.90
CA ASP A 116 8.35 -37.34 16.77
C ASP A 116 7.47 -38.46 16.17
N GLY A 117 6.92 -38.27 14.98
CA GLY A 117 6.01 -39.21 14.31
C GLY A 117 4.59 -39.23 14.90
N ALA A 118 4.29 -38.41 15.91
CA ALA A 118 2.97 -38.31 16.50
C ALA A 118 2.09 -37.31 15.74
N LYS A 119 0.78 -37.39 15.95
CA LYS A 119 -0.18 -36.41 15.44
C LYS A 119 -0.27 -35.21 16.37
N HIS A 120 -0.11 -34.02 15.82
CA HIS A 120 -0.16 -32.75 16.53
C HIS A 120 -1.22 -31.83 15.91
N ARG A 121 -1.80 -30.94 16.72
CA ARG A 121 -2.72 -29.91 16.22
C ARG A 121 -1.96 -28.70 15.69
N PRO A 122 -2.26 -28.20 14.48
CA PRO A 122 -1.69 -26.96 13.99
C PRO A 122 -2.34 -25.75 14.66
N VAL A 123 -1.62 -24.62 14.70
CA VAL A 123 -2.17 -23.32 15.09
C VAL A 123 -2.64 -22.59 13.83
N MET A 124 -3.83 -22.01 13.87
CA MET A 124 -4.37 -21.19 12.80
C MET A 124 -4.10 -19.71 13.10
N ILE A 125 -3.51 -19.01 12.13
CA ILE A 125 -3.33 -17.55 12.16
C ILE A 125 -4.26 -16.98 11.10
N HIS A 126 -5.23 -16.18 11.51
CA HIS A 126 -6.03 -15.37 10.61
C HIS A 126 -5.34 -14.04 10.43
N ARG A 127 -5.18 -13.60 9.18
CA ARG A 127 -4.58 -12.31 8.87
C ARG A 127 -5.40 -11.56 7.82
N ALA A 128 -5.70 -10.31 8.10
CA ALA A 128 -6.22 -9.37 7.13
C ALA A 128 -5.15 -8.28 6.94
N LEU A 129 -4.51 -8.26 5.77
CA LEU A 129 -3.39 -7.36 5.48
C LEU A 129 -3.88 -5.94 5.18
N PHE A 130 -4.88 -5.81 4.30
CA PHE A 130 -5.47 -4.53 3.90
C PHE A 130 -6.82 -4.24 4.58
N GLY A 131 -7.35 -5.19 5.35
CA GLY A 131 -8.79 -5.24 5.62
C GLY A 131 -9.56 -5.49 4.31
N SER A 132 -10.68 -4.78 4.12
CA SER A 132 -11.38 -4.79 2.83
C SER A 132 -10.75 -3.81 1.85
N ILE A 133 -10.72 -4.17 0.57
CA ILE A 133 -10.13 -3.32 -0.48
C ILE A 133 -10.86 -1.98 -0.56
N GLU A 134 -12.19 -1.98 -0.41
CA GLU A 134 -13.03 -0.78 -0.43
C GLU A 134 -12.64 0.19 0.68
N ARG A 135 -12.46 -0.32 1.91
CA ARG A 135 -12.05 0.51 3.05
C ARG A 135 -10.63 1.01 2.86
N PHE A 136 -9.73 0.15 2.40
CA PHE A 136 -8.34 0.50 2.17
C PHE A 136 -8.21 1.67 1.18
N PHE A 137 -8.88 1.58 0.02
CA PHE A 137 -8.91 2.69 -0.93
C PHE A 137 -9.62 3.94 -0.40
N GLY A 138 -10.65 3.78 0.43
CA GLY A 138 -11.28 4.91 1.13
C GLY A 138 -10.27 5.67 2.00
N VAL A 139 -9.52 4.95 2.85
CA VAL A 139 -8.47 5.53 3.71
C VAL A 139 -7.38 6.17 2.86
N LEU A 140 -6.86 5.49 1.83
CA LEU A 140 -5.82 6.05 0.97
C LEU A 140 -6.29 7.29 0.22
N THR A 141 -7.54 7.31 -0.26
CA THR A 141 -8.10 8.49 -0.93
C THR A 141 -8.10 9.69 0.00
N GLU A 142 -8.46 9.50 1.26
CA GLU A 142 -8.45 10.58 2.25
C GLU A 142 -7.02 10.95 2.69
N HIS A 143 -6.14 9.96 2.90
CA HIS A 143 -4.74 10.16 3.27
C HIS A 143 -4.00 11.02 2.22
N TYR A 144 -4.17 10.70 0.94
CA TYR A 144 -3.56 11.47 -0.16
C TYR A 144 -4.40 12.69 -0.58
N ALA A 145 -5.56 12.91 0.04
CA ALA A 145 -6.58 13.84 -0.46
C ALA A 145 -6.88 13.65 -1.97
N GLY A 146 -6.79 12.42 -2.50
CA GLY A 146 -6.92 12.08 -3.92
C GLY A 146 -5.67 12.31 -4.79
N ALA A 147 -4.56 12.84 -4.26
CA ALA A 147 -3.30 13.02 -4.96
C ALA A 147 -2.41 11.77 -4.88
N PHE A 148 -2.90 10.62 -5.38
CA PHE A 148 -2.18 9.34 -5.28
C PHE A 148 -0.74 9.39 -5.82
N PRO A 149 0.21 8.64 -5.24
CA PRO A 149 1.57 8.56 -5.75
C PRO A 149 1.60 7.97 -7.16
N LEU A 150 2.70 8.21 -7.89
CA LEU A 150 2.84 7.81 -9.29
C LEU A 150 2.46 6.35 -9.53
N TRP A 151 2.90 5.41 -8.70
CA TRP A 151 2.64 3.99 -8.90
C TRP A 151 1.16 3.59 -8.71
N LEU A 152 0.40 4.35 -7.92
CA LEU A 152 -1.00 4.09 -7.57
C LEU A 152 -2.00 4.91 -8.41
N ALA A 153 -1.57 6.02 -9.01
CA ALA A 153 -2.46 6.93 -9.74
C ALA A 153 -3.15 6.26 -10.95
N PRO A 154 -4.46 6.49 -11.18
CA PRO A 154 -5.20 5.87 -12.28
C PRO A 154 -4.64 6.30 -13.66
N VAL A 155 -4.27 7.57 -13.78
CA VAL A 155 -3.46 8.10 -14.88
C VAL A 155 -2.13 8.54 -14.27
N GLN A 156 -1.03 7.94 -14.71
CA GLN A 156 0.31 8.18 -14.17
C GLN A 156 0.98 9.34 -14.90
N ALA A 157 0.81 9.40 -16.22
CA ALA A 157 1.37 10.42 -17.08
C ALA A 157 0.33 10.91 -18.11
N ILE A 158 0.25 12.22 -18.32
CA ILE A 158 -0.59 12.81 -19.38
C ILE A 158 0.23 13.65 -20.35
N GLY A 159 0.14 13.33 -21.64
CA GLY A 159 0.75 14.09 -22.71
C GLY A 159 -0.03 15.38 -23.00
N ILE A 160 0.63 16.53 -22.92
CA ILE A 160 0.08 17.83 -23.29
C ILE A 160 0.97 18.46 -24.37
N PRO A 161 0.56 18.46 -25.65
CA PRO A 161 1.35 19.08 -26.71
C PRO A 161 1.29 20.61 -26.58
N VAL A 162 2.40 21.30 -26.87
CA VAL A 162 2.45 22.77 -26.86
C VAL A 162 1.54 23.38 -27.95
N ALA A 163 1.41 22.68 -29.08
CA ALA A 163 0.53 22.97 -30.20
C ALA A 163 0.11 21.66 -30.87
N ASP A 164 -1.02 21.65 -31.59
CA ASP A 164 -1.63 20.43 -32.15
C ASP A 164 -0.69 19.68 -33.11
N GLU A 165 0.20 20.38 -33.79
CA GLU A 165 1.22 19.79 -34.68
C GLU A 165 2.19 18.84 -33.93
N TYR A 166 2.36 18.98 -32.61
CA TYR A 166 3.22 18.11 -31.80
C TYR A 166 2.47 16.92 -31.18
N ALA A 167 1.15 16.85 -31.32
CA ALA A 167 0.35 15.74 -30.81
C ALA A 167 0.81 14.36 -31.34
N PRO A 168 1.14 14.19 -32.64
CA PRO A 168 1.61 12.90 -33.15
C PRO A 168 2.94 12.45 -32.53
N TYR A 169 3.86 13.39 -32.28
CA TYR A 169 5.13 13.09 -31.60
C TYR A 169 4.87 12.60 -30.18
N LEU A 170 4.04 13.34 -29.45
CA LEU A 170 3.75 13.04 -28.06
C LEU A 170 2.95 11.74 -27.91
N ASP A 171 2.01 11.43 -28.82
CA ASP A 171 1.32 10.14 -28.82
C ASP A 171 2.29 8.97 -29.04
N GLY A 172 3.30 9.13 -29.90
CA GLY A 172 4.36 8.14 -30.07
C GLY A 172 5.14 7.88 -28.78
N VAL A 173 5.46 8.93 -28.03
CA VAL A 173 6.09 8.80 -26.70
C VAL A 173 5.13 8.12 -25.71
N MET A 174 3.85 8.54 -25.67
CA MET A 174 2.84 7.93 -24.80
C MET A 174 2.62 6.44 -25.13
N ALA A 175 2.65 6.06 -26.40
CA ALA A 175 2.54 4.65 -26.82
C ALA A 175 3.73 3.83 -26.30
N THR A 176 4.94 4.39 -26.33
CA THR A 176 6.13 3.73 -25.79
C THR A 176 6.07 3.62 -24.27
N MET A 177 5.57 4.65 -23.57
CA MET A 177 5.28 4.59 -22.12
C MET A 177 4.27 3.48 -21.80
N ARG A 178 3.16 3.37 -22.56
CA ARG A 178 2.16 2.31 -22.39
C ARG A 178 2.75 0.93 -22.62
N ALA A 179 3.61 0.76 -23.63
CA ALA A 179 4.31 -0.50 -23.88
C ALA A 179 5.25 -0.90 -22.73
N ALA A 180 5.77 0.07 -21.97
CA ALA A 180 6.56 -0.15 -20.75
C ALA A 180 5.69 -0.34 -19.47
N GLY A 181 4.36 -0.47 -19.61
CA GLY A 181 3.44 -0.68 -18.50
C GLY A 181 3.10 0.59 -17.69
N ILE A 182 3.39 1.78 -18.23
CA ILE A 182 3.01 3.07 -17.63
C ILE A 182 1.60 3.43 -18.12
N ARG A 183 0.68 3.77 -17.22
CA ARG A 183 -0.68 4.25 -17.53
C ARG A 183 -0.62 5.69 -18.03
N ALA A 184 -0.21 5.83 -19.29
CA ALA A 184 -0.01 7.12 -19.96
C ALA A 184 -1.09 7.38 -21.03
N THR A 185 -1.61 8.62 -21.07
CA THR A 185 -2.61 9.06 -22.05
C THR A 185 -2.23 10.39 -22.69
N LEU A 186 -2.74 10.69 -23.87
CA LEU A 186 -2.59 12.00 -24.50
C LEU A 186 -3.86 12.83 -24.28
N ASP A 187 -3.71 14.10 -23.91
CA ASP A 187 -4.79 15.08 -23.99
C ASP A 187 -4.95 15.56 -25.44
N ALA A 188 -5.83 14.87 -26.17
CA ALA A 188 -6.19 15.15 -27.56
C ALA A 188 -7.32 16.19 -27.72
N SER A 189 -7.69 16.92 -26.65
CA SER A 189 -8.72 17.97 -26.77
C SER A 189 -8.22 19.19 -27.54
N ASP A 190 -9.14 19.99 -28.08
CA ASP A 190 -8.83 21.26 -28.75
C ASP A 190 -8.55 22.43 -27.77
N ASP A 191 -8.40 22.12 -26.47
CA ASP A 191 -8.12 23.12 -25.44
C ASP A 191 -6.70 23.69 -25.59
N ARG A 192 -6.54 24.99 -25.27
CA ARG A 192 -5.21 25.60 -25.18
C ARG A 192 -4.37 24.88 -24.12
N MET A 193 -3.07 24.75 -24.36
CA MET A 193 -2.09 24.11 -23.46
C MET A 193 -2.28 24.49 -21.99
N GLN A 194 -2.45 25.78 -21.68
CA GLN A 194 -2.61 26.25 -20.29
C GLN A 194 -3.89 25.72 -19.63
N LYS A 195 -4.96 25.50 -20.41
CA LYS A 195 -6.19 24.87 -19.91
C LYS A 195 -5.99 23.38 -19.70
N LYS A 196 -5.32 22.67 -20.62
CA LYS A 196 -4.92 21.26 -20.45
C LYS A 196 -4.09 21.05 -19.18
N ILE A 197 -3.09 21.89 -18.94
CA ILE A 197 -2.27 21.88 -17.72
C ILE A 197 -3.13 22.05 -16.47
N ARG A 198 -4.04 23.04 -16.47
CA ARG A 198 -4.95 23.26 -15.33
C ARG A 198 -5.86 22.06 -15.07
N ASN A 199 -6.42 21.45 -16.11
CA ASN A 199 -7.27 20.27 -15.99
C ASN A 199 -6.46 19.09 -15.41
N ALA A 200 -5.28 18.80 -15.96
CA ALA A 200 -4.40 17.75 -15.47
C ALA A 200 -3.95 17.96 -14.01
N THR A 201 -3.68 19.20 -13.60
CA THR A 201 -3.39 19.54 -12.20
C THR A 201 -4.63 19.35 -11.32
N ALA A 202 -5.82 19.76 -11.77
CA ALA A 202 -7.07 19.58 -11.04
C ALA A 202 -7.42 18.09 -10.84
N ASP A 203 -7.15 17.28 -11.86
CA ASP A 203 -7.30 15.81 -11.83
C ASP A 203 -6.17 15.10 -11.06
N LYS A 204 -5.21 15.87 -10.54
CA LYS A 204 -4.09 15.40 -9.71
C LYS A 204 -3.24 14.34 -10.40
N ILE A 205 -3.07 14.46 -11.71
CA ILE A 205 -2.18 13.57 -12.48
C ILE A 205 -0.73 13.82 -12.04
N PRO A 206 0.02 12.78 -11.61
CA PRO A 206 1.37 12.96 -11.06
C PRO A 206 2.34 13.65 -12.02
N VAL A 207 2.33 13.27 -13.29
CA VAL A 207 3.27 13.75 -14.30
C VAL A 207 2.54 14.26 -15.55
N GLN A 208 2.77 15.51 -15.88
CA GLN A 208 2.37 16.11 -17.15
C GLN A 208 3.57 16.10 -18.08
N VAL A 209 3.49 15.37 -19.18
CA VAL A 209 4.54 15.22 -20.18
C VAL A 209 4.26 16.20 -21.31
N ILE A 210 5.14 17.17 -21.50
CA ILE A 210 4.96 18.29 -22.42
C ILE A 210 6.01 18.19 -23.53
N ALA A 211 5.61 18.48 -24.76
CA ALA A 211 6.56 18.61 -25.87
C ALA A 211 6.15 19.73 -26.84
N GLY A 212 7.13 20.56 -27.20
CA GLY A 212 7.07 21.50 -28.31
C GLY A 212 8.06 21.16 -29.41
N GLU A 213 8.37 22.14 -30.28
CA GLU A 213 9.31 21.96 -31.38
C GLU A 213 10.71 21.56 -30.91
N GLU A 214 11.23 22.22 -29.88
CA GLU A 214 12.58 21.94 -29.37
C GLU A 214 12.70 20.51 -28.82
N ASP A 215 11.70 20.08 -28.05
CA ASP A 215 11.62 18.73 -27.52
C ASP A 215 11.54 17.70 -28.66
N ARG A 216 10.64 17.92 -29.62
CA ARG A 216 10.46 17.04 -30.80
C ARG A 216 11.75 16.93 -31.61
N ALA A 217 12.42 18.04 -31.89
CA ALA A 217 13.65 18.07 -32.68
C ALA A 217 14.80 17.29 -32.00
N LYS A 218 14.79 17.21 -30.66
CA LYS A 218 15.79 16.51 -29.85
C LYS A 218 15.37 15.08 -29.44
N GLY A 219 14.15 14.64 -29.78
CA GLY A 219 13.61 13.38 -29.27
C GLY A 219 13.46 13.38 -27.74
N ALA A 220 13.13 14.54 -27.16
CA ALA A 220 12.99 14.78 -25.74
C ALA A 220 11.55 15.10 -25.33
N VAL A 221 11.30 15.18 -24.03
CA VAL A 221 10.07 15.67 -23.41
C VAL A 221 10.42 16.48 -22.16
N SER A 222 9.46 17.27 -21.70
CA SER A 222 9.54 18.01 -20.45
C SER A 222 8.51 17.48 -19.46
N PHE A 223 8.91 17.24 -18.21
CA PHE A 223 8.00 16.85 -17.13
C PHE A 223 7.58 18.06 -16.32
N ARG A 224 6.30 18.13 -15.99
CA ARG A 224 5.72 19.03 -15.00
C ARG A 224 5.02 18.20 -13.93
N PHE A 225 5.32 18.48 -12.67
CA PHE A 225 4.77 17.76 -11.52
C PHE A 225 3.66 18.56 -10.83
N ARG A 226 2.97 17.94 -9.88
CA ARG A 226 1.82 18.51 -9.18
C ARG A 226 2.18 19.71 -8.32
N ASP A 227 3.36 19.69 -7.70
CA ASP A 227 3.91 20.80 -6.92
C ASP A 227 4.32 22.01 -7.80
N GLY A 228 4.27 21.85 -9.12
CA GLY A 228 4.62 22.87 -10.09
C GLY A 228 6.10 22.90 -10.49
N THR A 229 6.93 22.02 -9.97
CA THR A 229 8.31 21.83 -10.43
C THR A 229 8.33 21.22 -11.85
N GLN A 230 9.47 21.36 -12.52
CA GLN A 230 9.65 20.91 -13.90
C GLN A 230 11.05 20.33 -14.12
N ARG A 231 11.14 19.36 -15.05
CA ARG A 231 12.41 18.86 -15.59
C ARG A 231 12.30 18.84 -17.11
N ASN A 232 13.09 19.67 -17.78
CA ASN A 232 12.93 19.95 -19.20
C ASN A 232 13.98 19.24 -20.06
N GLY A 233 13.63 18.92 -21.31
CA GLY A 233 14.57 18.36 -22.28
C GLY A 233 15.09 16.96 -21.93
N ILE A 234 14.29 16.16 -21.22
CA ILE A 234 14.63 14.77 -20.89
C ILE A 234 14.48 13.92 -22.16
N PRO A 235 15.52 13.20 -22.63
CA PRO A 235 15.38 12.26 -23.73
C PRO A 235 14.21 11.29 -23.51
N ALA A 236 13.38 11.03 -24.51
CA ALA A 236 12.14 10.26 -24.34
C ALA A 236 12.37 8.86 -23.74
N ALA A 237 13.46 8.20 -24.11
CA ALA A 237 13.83 6.90 -23.55
C ALA A 237 14.22 6.98 -22.06
N GLU A 238 14.93 8.04 -21.67
CA GLU A 238 15.30 8.29 -20.27
C GLU A 238 14.06 8.62 -19.43
N ALA A 239 13.15 9.45 -19.97
CA ALA A 239 11.88 9.78 -19.35
C ALA A 239 11.06 8.52 -19.00
N ILE A 240 11.00 7.54 -19.90
CA ILE A 240 10.32 6.25 -19.65
C ILE A 240 11.03 5.47 -18.53
N GLY A 241 12.36 5.40 -18.56
CA GLY A 241 13.16 4.71 -17.55
C GLY A 241 12.98 5.29 -16.15
N LEU A 242 13.01 6.62 -16.02
CA LEU A 242 12.78 7.32 -14.74
C LEU A 242 11.42 6.99 -14.15
N LEU A 243 10.35 7.09 -14.97
CA LEU A 243 8.99 6.78 -14.50
C LEU A 243 8.84 5.30 -14.15
N ARG A 244 9.39 4.39 -14.95
CA ARG A 244 9.33 2.94 -14.69
C ARG A 244 10.01 2.59 -13.38
N ALA A 245 11.23 3.08 -13.15
CA ALA A 245 11.97 2.86 -11.92
C ALA A 245 11.22 3.38 -10.69
N ALA A 246 10.68 4.60 -10.76
CA ALA A 246 9.90 5.16 -9.66
C ALA A 246 8.61 4.38 -9.37
N ILE A 247 7.98 3.77 -10.40
CA ILE A 247 6.82 2.90 -10.22
C ILE A 247 7.21 1.57 -9.57
N ASP A 248 8.30 0.94 -10.02
CA ASP A 248 8.79 -0.35 -9.49
C ASP A 248 9.25 -0.23 -8.04
N GLU A 249 9.79 0.92 -7.66
CA GLU A 249 10.28 1.20 -6.31
C GLU A 249 9.20 1.83 -5.40
N HIS A 250 7.93 1.89 -5.85
CA HIS A 250 6.80 2.49 -5.11
C HIS A 250 7.08 3.90 -4.56
N ARG A 251 7.91 4.70 -5.26
CA ARG A 251 8.30 6.03 -4.78
C ARG A 251 7.09 6.97 -4.66
N GLN A 252 7.09 7.78 -3.62
CA GLN A 252 6.04 8.77 -3.32
C GLN A 252 6.21 10.06 -4.15
N VAL A 253 6.24 9.93 -5.48
CA VAL A 253 6.53 11.05 -6.39
C VAL A 253 5.44 12.12 -6.34
N SER A 254 5.78 13.29 -5.84
CA SER A 254 4.93 14.49 -5.76
C SER A 254 5.53 15.70 -6.48
N GLY A 255 6.86 15.75 -6.56
CA GLY A 255 7.65 16.78 -7.23
C GLY A 255 8.84 16.22 -8.00
N SER A 256 9.63 17.11 -8.59
CA SER A 256 10.78 16.74 -9.41
C SER A 256 11.94 16.11 -8.65
N GLU A 257 12.08 16.40 -7.35
CA GLU A 257 13.14 15.85 -6.49
C GLU A 257 12.86 14.41 -6.07
N ASP A 258 11.59 13.98 -6.11
CA ASP A 258 11.17 12.63 -5.75
C ASP A 258 11.40 11.61 -6.89
N LEU A 259 11.67 12.10 -8.10
CA LEU A 259 11.85 11.31 -9.32
C LEU A 259 13.32 11.10 -9.66
#